data_AF-A0AA36MK21-F1
#
_entry.id   AF-A0AA36MK21-F1
#
_cell.length_a   1.000
_cell.length_b   1.000
_cell.length_c   1.000
_cell.angle_alpha   90.00
_cell.angle_beta   90.00
_cell.angle_gamma   90.00
#
_symmetry.space_group_name_H-M   'P 1'
#
loop_
_entity.id
_entity.type
_entity.pdbx_description
1 polymer ?
#
loop_
_entity_poly.entity_id
_entity_poly.type
_entity_poly.pdbx_seq_one_letter_code
_entity_poly.pdbx_strand_id
1 'polypeptide(L)'
;MQRQEAEGKLKAISADVSKVDAEAKQAMQQATALCGNNSSLQALQQAEQILAPHSQAMIEVQRKLAEGQRGQQGDVARNFVQLANQLRMTQQSLTQLTTKYRDAKAQAEKQVKMADAELRETKAFEDLLPETTQKCTMAEEAMEKAVATHETIAGAGADLDQAQKAVGDTEVAVKEAEKALGEARMVLQGKLNFARRFEAPKVRDNASQELNKMMAKLQTVQSKLMPLKTARHELAQRAAAQKTLKELQEKLTPLAQDVQAAESAQHAAEAEEATEEQKAAAEAATQKAGHQLEALWKLIAARRLRGGEVVAKELAPVEQSYKELEGKVKAIQDRKRLGEERVALEVAEKEAQERIQALQEAAAKAQGPPGFGTRNPFQAEEADASVVAVEEPLVAEPSEF
;
A
#
# COMPACT_ATOMS: atom_id res chain seq x y z
N MET A 1 50.87 -93.25 2.74
CA MET A 1 51.72 -92.08 2.42
C MET A 1 50.88 -90.86 2.02
N GLN A 2 50.02 -90.95 1.00
CA GLN A 2 49.15 -89.82 0.58
C GLN A 2 48.27 -89.22 1.69
N ARG A 3 47.72 -90.06 2.59
CA ARG A 3 46.91 -89.59 3.73
C ARG A 3 47.72 -88.75 4.73
N GLN A 4 48.95 -89.17 5.07
CA GLN A 4 49.82 -88.41 5.98
C GLN A 4 50.26 -87.08 5.36
N GLU A 5 50.52 -87.04 4.06
CA GLU A 5 50.85 -85.81 3.35
C GLU A 5 49.66 -84.83 3.33
N ALA A 6 48.45 -85.33 3.10
CA ALA A 6 47.21 -84.56 3.16
C ALA A 6 46.93 -84.01 4.57
N GLU A 7 47.14 -84.84 5.61
CA GLU A 7 47.02 -84.43 7.01
C GLU A 7 48.07 -83.37 7.39
N GLY A 8 49.30 -83.50 6.89
CA GLY A 8 50.36 -82.49 7.07
C GLY A 8 50.02 -81.15 6.42
N LYS A 9 49.52 -81.16 5.18
CA LYS A 9 49.05 -79.96 4.46
C LYS A 9 47.85 -79.32 5.17
N LEU A 10 46.89 -80.13 5.62
CA LEU A 10 45.74 -79.66 6.40
C LEU A 10 46.21 -78.95 7.68
N LYS A 11 47.18 -79.53 8.41
CA LYS A 11 47.71 -78.94 9.64
C LYS A 11 48.41 -77.60 9.38
N ALA A 12 49.20 -77.49 8.32
CA ALA A 12 49.88 -76.26 7.95
C ALA A 12 48.89 -75.15 7.54
N ILE A 13 47.94 -75.46 6.64
CA ILE A 13 46.90 -74.51 6.21
C ILE A 13 45.99 -74.13 7.39
N SER A 14 45.66 -75.08 8.27
CA SER A 14 44.87 -74.79 9.48
C SER A 14 45.57 -73.82 10.42
N ALA A 15 46.91 -73.88 10.54
CA ALA A 15 47.67 -72.92 11.33
C ALA A 15 47.65 -71.53 10.68
N ASP A 16 47.81 -71.45 9.36
CA ASP A 16 47.70 -70.20 8.59
C ASP A 16 46.30 -69.58 8.75
N VAL A 17 45.23 -70.37 8.60
CA VAL A 17 43.83 -69.93 8.77
C VAL A 17 43.59 -69.38 10.17
N SER A 18 43.98 -70.13 11.21
CA SER A 18 43.77 -69.70 12.60
C SER A 18 44.53 -68.40 12.92
N LYS A 19 45.75 -68.25 12.41
CA LYS A 19 46.55 -67.04 12.60
C LYS A 19 45.89 -65.83 11.93
N VAL A 20 45.56 -65.93 10.64
CA VAL A 20 44.96 -64.82 9.90
C VAL A 20 43.56 -64.47 10.42
N ASP A 21 42.77 -65.47 10.84
CA ASP A 21 41.46 -65.25 11.47
C ASP A 21 41.58 -64.47 12.79
N ALA A 22 42.52 -64.84 13.66
CA ALA A 22 42.76 -64.15 14.92
C ALA A 22 43.26 -62.70 14.71
N GLU A 23 44.23 -62.51 13.81
CA GLU A 23 44.77 -61.19 13.47
C GLU A 23 43.69 -60.28 12.86
N ALA A 24 42.87 -60.79 11.94
CA ALA A 24 41.78 -60.02 11.35
C ALA A 24 40.71 -59.64 12.38
N LYS A 25 40.36 -60.54 13.31
CA LYS A 25 39.42 -60.24 14.40
C LYS A 25 39.96 -59.17 15.33
N GLN A 26 41.25 -59.23 15.67
CA GLN A 26 41.91 -58.21 16.48
C GLN A 26 41.93 -56.85 15.76
N ALA A 27 42.25 -56.84 14.46
CA ALA A 27 42.24 -55.64 13.64
C ALA A 27 40.84 -55.01 13.52
N MET A 28 39.79 -55.84 13.37
CA MET A 28 38.40 -55.37 13.39
C MET A 28 38.03 -54.73 14.73
N GLN A 29 38.46 -55.30 15.86
CA GLN A 29 38.22 -54.72 17.18
C GLN A 29 38.97 -53.39 17.36
N GLN A 30 40.23 -53.32 16.94
CA GLN A 30 41.03 -52.09 16.98
C GLN A 30 40.43 -50.97 16.11
N ALA A 31 40.04 -51.30 14.87
CA ALA A 31 39.40 -50.35 13.96
C ALA A 31 38.06 -49.84 14.53
N THR A 32 37.29 -50.71 15.19
CA THR A 32 36.04 -50.35 15.88
C THR A 32 36.27 -49.46 17.09
N ALA A 33 37.29 -49.76 17.90
CA ALA A 33 37.65 -48.95 19.05
C ALA A 33 38.11 -47.53 18.65
N LEU A 34 38.86 -47.40 17.54
CA LEU A 34 39.30 -46.10 17.01
C LEU A 34 38.13 -45.25 16.51
N CYS A 35 37.16 -45.86 15.85
CA CYS A 35 36.03 -45.14 15.27
C CYS A 35 35.02 -44.70 16.33
N GLY A 36 34.73 -45.52 17.35
CA GLY A 36 33.76 -45.17 18.39
C GLY A 36 32.40 -44.71 17.83
N ASN A 37 31.70 -43.84 18.56
CA ASN A 37 30.40 -43.30 18.14
C ASN A 37 30.49 -42.00 17.31
N ASN A 38 31.64 -41.32 17.32
CA ASN A 38 31.87 -40.03 16.64
C ASN A 38 33.23 -40.06 15.94
N SER A 39 33.37 -40.90 14.90
CA SER A 39 34.64 -41.07 14.21
C SER A 39 35.05 -39.78 13.49
N SER A 40 36.21 -39.22 13.85
CA SER A 40 36.84 -38.18 13.06
C SER A 40 37.32 -38.75 11.71
N LEU A 41 37.50 -37.88 10.71
CA LEU A 41 38.07 -38.29 9.40
C LEU A 41 39.40 -39.04 9.58
N GLN A 42 40.24 -38.58 10.51
CA GLN A 42 41.52 -39.21 10.82
C GLN A 42 41.34 -40.62 11.41
N ALA A 43 40.37 -40.82 12.31
CA ALA A 43 40.07 -42.14 12.88
C ALA A 43 39.58 -43.13 11.81
N LEU A 44 38.73 -42.68 10.88
CA LEU A 44 38.25 -43.49 9.76
C LEU A 44 39.37 -43.89 8.78
N GLN A 45 40.30 -42.97 8.49
CA GLN A 45 41.49 -43.26 7.67
C GLN A 45 42.42 -44.29 8.33
N GLN A 46 42.63 -44.18 9.65
CA GLN A 46 43.43 -45.13 10.41
C GLN A 46 42.77 -46.51 10.48
N ALA A 47 41.46 -46.57 10.69
CA ALA A 47 40.69 -47.82 10.65
C ALA A 47 40.79 -48.52 9.28
N GLU A 48 40.71 -47.78 8.18
CA GLU A 48 40.91 -48.33 6.83
C GLU A 48 42.33 -48.91 6.65
N GLN A 49 43.36 -48.18 7.10
CA GLN A 49 44.75 -48.64 7.03
C GLN A 49 45.00 -49.92 7.84
N ILE A 50 44.36 -50.07 9.00
CA ILE A 50 44.49 -51.26 9.85
C ILE A 50 43.85 -52.49 9.19
N LEU A 51 42.69 -52.34 8.54
CA LEU A 51 41.96 -53.47 7.95
C LEU A 51 42.52 -53.94 6.60
N ALA A 52 43.14 -53.05 5.83
CA ALA A 52 43.65 -53.32 4.48
C ALA A 52 44.58 -54.56 4.36
N PRO A 53 45.64 -54.74 5.18
CA PRO A 53 46.54 -55.89 5.04
C PRO A 53 45.86 -57.23 5.35
N HIS A 54 44.91 -57.25 6.30
CA HIS A 54 44.22 -58.48 6.68
C HIS A 54 43.23 -58.96 5.60
N SER A 55 42.67 -58.05 4.80
CA SER A 55 41.83 -58.42 3.65
C SER A 55 42.63 -59.17 2.60
N GLN A 56 43.85 -58.70 2.28
CA GLN A 56 44.75 -59.37 1.35
C GLN A 56 45.21 -60.74 1.88
N ALA A 57 45.61 -60.79 3.16
CA ALA A 57 46.02 -62.05 3.81
C ALA A 57 44.90 -63.11 3.79
N MET A 58 43.64 -62.71 3.99
CA MET A 58 42.50 -63.63 3.91
C MET A 58 42.30 -64.21 2.50
N ILE A 59 42.46 -63.40 1.45
CA ILE A 59 42.36 -63.85 0.06
C ILE A 59 43.47 -64.88 -0.25
N GLU A 60 44.69 -64.63 0.20
CA GLU A 60 45.82 -65.55 0.00
C GLU A 60 45.60 -66.90 0.68
N VAL A 61 45.17 -66.89 1.95
CA VAL A 61 44.88 -68.13 2.70
C VAL A 61 43.67 -68.86 2.10
N GLN A 62 42.65 -68.14 1.65
CA GLN A 62 41.50 -68.74 0.96
C GLN A 62 41.91 -69.44 -0.34
N ARG A 63 42.87 -68.86 -1.09
CA ARG A 63 43.45 -69.50 -2.28
C ARG A 63 44.21 -70.77 -1.91
N LYS A 64 45.10 -70.73 -0.90
CA LYS A 64 45.82 -71.92 -0.40
C LYS A 64 44.85 -73.00 0.06
N LEU A 65 43.76 -72.62 0.72
CA LEU A 65 42.75 -73.53 1.22
C LEU A 65 41.99 -74.23 0.08
N ALA A 66 41.60 -73.48 -0.95
CA ALA A 66 40.95 -74.02 -2.15
C ALA A 66 41.88 -74.97 -2.93
N GLU A 67 43.17 -74.64 -3.04
CA GLU A 67 44.19 -75.49 -3.64
C GLU A 67 44.41 -76.77 -2.82
N GLY A 68 44.50 -76.66 -1.49
CA GLY A 68 44.69 -77.78 -0.57
C GLY A 68 43.50 -78.75 -0.53
N GLN A 69 42.28 -78.26 -0.76
CA GLN A 69 41.06 -79.07 -0.80
C GLN A 69 40.93 -79.93 -2.06
N ARG A 70 41.53 -79.53 -3.19
CA ARG A 70 41.41 -80.26 -4.47
C ARG A 70 41.94 -81.69 -4.32
N GLY A 71 41.12 -82.66 -4.71
CA GLY A 71 41.47 -84.09 -4.69
C GLY A 71 41.44 -84.75 -3.31
N GLN A 72 41.06 -84.03 -2.25
CA GLN A 72 40.90 -84.60 -0.91
C GLN A 72 39.55 -85.30 -0.74
N GLN A 73 39.51 -86.38 0.04
CA GLN A 73 38.28 -87.14 0.36
C GLN A 73 38.20 -87.45 1.87
N GLY A 74 37.03 -87.88 2.34
CA GLY A 74 36.81 -88.28 3.73
C GLY A 74 36.90 -87.13 4.73
N ASP A 75 37.46 -87.39 5.90
CA ASP A 75 37.51 -86.43 7.02
C ASP A 75 38.41 -85.22 6.73
N VAL A 76 39.49 -85.41 5.97
CA VAL A 76 40.38 -84.30 5.57
C VAL A 76 39.61 -83.27 4.73
N ALA A 77 38.78 -83.73 3.79
CA ALA A 77 37.93 -82.85 2.99
C ALA A 77 36.90 -82.11 3.85
N ARG A 78 36.28 -82.78 4.84
CA ARG A 78 35.34 -82.16 5.78
C ARG A 78 36.00 -81.04 6.59
N ASN A 79 37.23 -81.26 7.07
CA ASN A 79 37.98 -80.26 7.82
C ASN A 79 38.35 -79.04 6.97
N PHE A 80 38.74 -79.23 5.70
CA PHE A 80 38.95 -78.11 4.77
C PHE A 80 37.68 -77.29 4.55
N VAL A 81 36.52 -77.94 4.39
CA VAL A 81 35.23 -77.25 4.26
C VAL A 81 34.89 -76.44 5.52
N GLN A 82 35.15 -76.98 6.71
CA GLN A 82 34.91 -76.27 7.97
C GLN A 82 35.79 -75.02 8.08
N LEU A 83 37.09 -75.13 7.79
CA LEU A 83 38.01 -74.00 7.76
C LEU A 83 37.63 -72.96 6.69
N ALA A 84 37.15 -73.41 5.52
CA ALA A 84 36.63 -72.54 4.46
C ALA A 84 35.47 -71.68 4.96
N ASN A 85 34.52 -72.31 5.66
CA ASN A 85 33.34 -71.63 6.18
C ASN A 85 33.71 -70.63 7.27
N GLN A 86 34.62 -70.97 8.18
CA GLN A 86 35.12 -70.04 9.20
C GLN A 86 35.80 -68.82 8.56
N LEU A 87 36.75 -69.04 7.65
CA LEU A 87 37.48 -67.97 6.97
C LEU A 87 36.51 -67.08 6.17
N ARG A 88 35.53 -67.67 5.49
CA ARG A 88 34.51 -66.96 4.72
C ARG A 88 33.66 -66.04 5.61
N MET A 89 33.25 -66.49 6.81
CA MET A 89 32.47 -65.67 7.73
C MET A 89 33.27 -64.44 8.19
N THR A 90 34.53 -64.63 8.60
CA THR A 90 35.37 -63.51 9.02
C THR A 90 35.70 -62.56 7.86
N GLN A 91 35.95 -63.10 6.67
CA GLN A 91 36.14 -62.31 5.45
C GLN A 91 34.91 -61.47 5.11
N GLN A 92 33.70 -62.00 5.26
CA GLN A 92 32.45 -61.26 5.06
C GLN A 92 32.33 -60.12 6.08
N SER A 93 32.57 -60.38 7.37
CA SER A 93 32.55 -59.34 8.41
C SER A 93 33.59 -58.25 8.15
N LEU A 94 34.81 -58.64 7.79
CA LEU A 94 35.90 -57.71 7.45
C LEU A 94 35.52 -56.83 6.26
N THR A 95 34.97 -57.42 5.19
CA THR A 95 34.55 -56.70 3.99
C THR A 95 33.42 -55.71 4.28
N GLN A 96 32.42 -56.12 5.07
CA GLN A 96 31.33 -55.24 5.50
C GLN A 96 31.87 -54.05 6.32
N LEU A 97 32.78 -54.30 7.25
CA LEU A 97 33.36 -53.26 8.10
C LEU A 97 34.23 -52.28 7.28
N THR A 98 35.06 -52.78 6.37
CA THR A 98 35.86 -51.94 5.46
C THR A 98 34.96 -51.07 4.56
N THR A 99 33.89 -51.64 4.01
CA THR A 99 32.92 -50.88 3.20
C THR A 99 32.26 -49.78 4.03
N LYS A 100 31.80 -50.12 5.24
CA LYS A 100 31.22 -49.15 6.19
C LYS A 100 32.18 -47.99 6.48
N TYR A 101 33.45 -48.25 6.75
CA TYR A 101 34.42 -47.18 7.03
C TYR A 101 34.78 -46.34 5.79
N ARG A 102 34.82 -46.94 4.59
CA ARG A 102 35.01 -46.19 3.35
C ARG A 102 33.86 -45.24 3.07
N ASP A 103 32.62 -45.69 3.21
CA ASP A 103 31.44 -44.86 2.99
C ASP A 103 31.38 -43.72 4.01
N ALA A 104 31.61 -44.04 5.29
CA ALA A 104 31.68 -43.05 6.37
C ALA A 104 32.80 -42.02 6.13
N LYS A 105 33.98 -42.46 5.66
CA LYS A 105 35.10 -41.58 5.30
C LYS A 105 34.73 -40.65 4.16
N ALA A 106 34.15 -41.16 3.07
CA ALA A 106 33.73 -40.35 1.93
C ALA A 106 32.68 -39.30 2.35
N GLN A 107 31.74 -39.67 3.25
CA GLN A 107 30.77 -38.73 3.81
C GLN A 107 31.44 -37.68 4.70
N ALA A 108 32.38 -38.08 5.56
CA ALA A 108 33.14 -37.16 6.42
C ALA A 108 33.99 -36.19 5.58
N GLU A 109 34.66 -36.66 4.52
CA GLU A 109 35.41 -35.81 3.60
C GLU A 109 34.51 -34.79 2.89
N LYS A 110 33.31 -35.21 2.47
CA LYS A 110 32.32 -34.30 1.89
C LYS A 110 31.86 -33.25 2.90
N GLN A 111 31.61 -33.64 4.15
CA GLN A 111 31.22 -32.72 5.21
C GLN A 111 32.31 -31.71 5.54
N VAL A 112 33.57 -32.13 5.66
CA VAL A 112 34.71 -31.23 5.87
C VAL A 112 34.85 -30.24 4.71
N LYS A 113 34.80 -30.73 3.46
CA LYS A 113 34.85 -29.85 2.28
C LYS A 113 33.70 -28.83 2.25
N MET A 114 32.49 -29.25 2.61
CA MET A 114 31.34 -28.35 2.70
C MET A 114 31.51 -27.33 3.83
N ALA A 115 32.01 -27.72 5.00
CA ALA A 115 32.27 -26.81 6.11
C ALA A 115 33.36 -25.79 5.78
N ASP A 116 34.43 -26.20 5.09
CA ASP A 116 35.49 -25.31 4.62
C ASP A 116 34.97 -24.31 3.58
N ALA A 117 34.10 -24.76 2.66
CA ALA A 117 33.42 -23.88 1.71
C ALA A 117 32.50 -22.89 2.44
N GLU A 118 31.69 -23.36 3.39
CA GLU A 118 30.82 -22.51 4.22
C GLU A 118 31.61 -21.41 4.93
N LEU A 119 32.72 -21.76 5.58
CA LEU A 119 33.55 -20.78 6.30
C LEU A 119 34.14 -19.72 5.36
N ARG A 120 34.68 -20.16 4.22
CA ARG A 120 35.30 -19.27 3.23
C ARG A 120 34.26 -18.33 2.60
N GLU A 121 33.12 -18.87 2.20
CA GLU A 121 32.05 -18.12 1.55
C GLU A 121 31.32 -17.21 2.51
N THR A 122 31.14 -17.61 3.78
CA THR A 122 30.59 -16.74 4.83
C THR A 122 31.46 -15.51 5.00
N LYS A 123 32.79 -15.70 5.15
CA LYS A 123 33.73 -14.58 5.23
C LYS A 123 33.69 -13.69 3.99
N ALA A 124 33.68 -14.30 2.80
CA ALA A 124 33.57 -13.56 1.55
C ALA A 124 32.27 -12.75 1.49
N PHE A 125 31.15 -13.27 1.99
CA PHE A 125 29.89 -12.54 2.06
C PHE A 125 29.94 -11.38 3.06
N GLU A 126 30.51 -11.61 4.25
CA GLU A 126 30.70 -10.56 5.26
C GLU A 126 31.54 -9.39 4.74
N ASP A 127 32.60 -9.67 3.97
CA ASP A 127 33.45 -8.64 3.36
C ASP A 127 32.72 -7.80 2.29
N LEU A 128 31.64 -8.31 1.70
CA LEU A 128 30.85 -7.62 0.67
C LEU A 128 29.74 -6.72 1.24
N LEU A 129 29.32 -6.97 2.49
CA LEU A 129 28.21 -6.26 3.11
C LEU A 129 28.49 -4.76 3.36
N PRO A 130 29.68 -4.31 3.81
CA PRO A 130 29.92 -2.90 4.12
C PRO A 130 29.73 -1.98 2.92
N GLU A 131 30.33 -2.32 1.76
CA GLU A 131 30.20 -1.54 0.53
C GLU A 131 28.73 -1.45 0.08
N THR A 132 28.03 -2.57 0.10
CA THR A 132 26.62 -2.66 -0.32
C THR A 132 25.72 -1.85 0.61
N THR A 133 25.95 -1.96 1.91
CA THR A 133 25.22 -1.22 2.94
C THR A 133 25.46 0.28 2.78
N GLN A 134 26.72 0.70 2.62
CA GLN A 134 27.07 2.10 2.43
C GLN A 134 26.37 2.70 1.21
N LYS A 135 26.36 2.00 0.07
CA LYS A 135 25.66 2.48 -1.13
C LYS A 135 24.15 2.58 -0.94
N CYS A 136 23.54 1.64 -0.21
CA CYS A 136 22.11 1.73 0.12
C CYS A 136 21.82 2.93 1.04
N THR A 137 22.64 3.12 2.07
CA THR A 137 22.52 4.27 2.99
C THR A 137 22.64 5.60 2.25
N MET A 138 23.61 5.74 1.33
CA MET A 138 23.74 6.95 0.51
C MET A 138 22.51 7.25 -0.34
N ALA A 139 21.84 6.20 -0.86
CA ALA A 139 20.60 6.36 -1.62
C ALA A 139 19.42 6.77 -0.72
N GLU A 140 19.34 6.23 0.50
CA GLU A 140 18.35 6.62 1.51
C GLU A 140 18.56 8.08 1.96
N GLU A 141 19.78 8.46 2.34
CA GLU A 141 20.12 9.83 2.76
C GLU A 141 19.85 10.87 1.66
N ALA A 142 20.21 10.57 0.40
CA ALA A 142 19.94 11.47 -0.72
C ALA A 142 18.44 11.65 -0.96
N MET A 143 17.64 10.59 -0.77
CA MET A 143 16.18 10.66 -0.83
C MET A 143 15.59 11.47 0.32
N GLU A 144 16.10 11.32 1.54
CA GLU A 144 15.67 12.13 2.68
C GLU A 144 15.98 13.62 2.47
N LYS A 145 17.14 13.95 1.89
CA LYS A 145 17.46 15.33 1.46
C LYS A 145 16.47 15.86 0.42
N ALA A 146 16.07 15.03 -0.55
CA ALA A 146 15.05 15.40 -1.53
C ALA A 146 13.67 15.64 -0.90
N VAL A 147 13.30 14.84 0.11
CA VAL A 147 12.05 15.05 0.87
C VAL A 147 12.12 16.34 1.69
N ALA A 148 13.22 16.58 2.41
CA ALA A 148 13.38 17.79 3.22
C ALA A 148 13.34 19.06 2.38
N THR A 149 13.98 19.06 1.21
CA THR A 149 13.89 20.20 0.26
C THR A 149 12.48 20.36 -0.29
N HIS A 150 11.75 19.29 -0.57
CA HIS A 150 10.36 19.36 -0.99
C HIS A 150 9.44 19.97 0.08
N GLU A 151 9.64 19.66 1.36
CA GLU A 151 8.87 20.24 2.47
C GLU A 151 9.03 21.76 2.55
N THR A 152 10.18 22.31 2.13
CA THR A 152 10.37 23.77 2.07
C THR A 152 9.47 24.46 1.03
N ILE A 153 9.00 23.75 0.00
CA ILE A 153 8.02 24.27 -0.98
C ILE A 153 6.69 24.53 -0.28
N ALA A 154 6.23 23.59 0.57
CA ALA A 154 5.01 23.76 1.34
C ALA A 154 5.15 24.90 2.37
N GLY A 155 6.33 25.00 3.01
CA GLY A 155 6.65 26.06 3.98
C GLY A 155 6.74 27.47 3.40
N ALA A 156 6.99 27.62 2.09
CA ALA A 156 7.05 28.93 1.42
C ALA A 156 5.68 29.64 1.35
N GLY A 157 4.58 28.90 1.50
CA GLY A 157 3.23 29.48 1.55
C GLY A 157 2.86 30.24 0.26
N ALA A 158 2.71 31.57 0.38
CA ALA A 158 2.36 32.48 -0.73
C ALA A 158 3.58 33.15 -1.38
N ASP A 159 4.78 32.97 -0.82
CA ASP A 159 6.02 33.49 -1.42
C ASP A 159 6.42 32.60 -2.61
N LEU A 160 6.02 33.03 -3.81
CA LEU A 160 6.29 32.30 -5.05
C LEU A 160 7.78 32.24 -5.38
N ASP A 161 8.57 33.27 -5.02
CA ASP A 161 10.00 33.31 -5.33
C ASP A 161 10.75 32.32 -4.44
N GLN A 162 10.40 32.27 -3.15
CA GLN A 162 10.92 31.26 -2.23
C GLN A 162 10.52 29.84 -2.66
N ALA A 163 9.26 29.64 -3.08
CA ALA A 163 8.78 28.34 -3.55
C ALA A 163 9.49 27.88 -4.84
N GLN A 164 9.75 28.79 -5.78
CA GLN A 164 10.50 28.50 -7.01
C GLN A 164 11.93 28.07 -6.71
N LYS A 165 12.60 28.76 -5.78
CA LYS A 165 13.95 28.38 -5.33
C LYS A 165 13.94 26.98 -4.71
N ALA A 166 13.00 26.71 -3.82
CA ALA A 166 12.83 25.40 -3.17
C ALA A 166 12.58 24.26 -4.18
N VAL A 167 11.80 24.52 -5.24
CA VAL A 167 11.63 23.56 -6.35
C VAL A 167 12.96 23.28 -7.05
N GLY A 168 13.76 24.30 -7.35
CA GLY A 168 15.08 24.12 -7.94
C GLY A 168 15.99 23.24 -7.08
N ASP A 169 16.04 23.52 -5.77
CA ASP A 169 16.81 22.72 -4.81
C ASP A 169 16.31 21.27 -4.72
N THR A 170 14.99 21.08 -4.72
CA THR A 170 14.34 19.76 -4.73
C THR A 170 14.71 18.95 -5.97
N GLU A 171 14.69 19.56 -7.16
CA GLU A 171 15.06 18.85 -8.39
C GLU A 171 16.52 18.44 -8.44
N VAL A 172 17.42 19.28 -7.92
CA VAL A 172 18.83 18.92 -7.78
C VAL A 172 18.98 17.73 -6.83
N ALA A 173 18.33 17.78 -5.66
CA ALA A 173 18.36 16.70 -4.68
C ALA A 173 17.75 15.39 -5.24
N VAL A 174 16.64 15.45 -5.99
CA VAL A 174 16.03 14.29 -6.65
C VAL A 174 17.01 13.65 -7.64
N LYS A 175 17.71 14.45 -8.46
CA LYS A 175 18.72 13.92 -9.40
C LYS A 175 19.90 13.25 -8.68
N GLU A 176 20.35 13.83 -7.58
CA GLU A 176 21.39 13.22 -6.72
C GLU A 176 20.90 11.87 -6.17
N ALA A 177 19.66 11.81 -5.67
CA ALA A 177 19.06 10.60 -5.14
C ALA A 177 18.87 9.51 -6.21
N GLU A 178 18.45 9.88 -7.43
CA GLU A 178 18.33 8.95 -8.56
C GLU A 178 19.69 8.36 -8.95
N LYS A 179 20.73 9.19 -8.97
CA LYS A 179 22.10 8.73 -9.24
C LYS A 179 22.56 7.74 -8.17
N ALA A 180 22.41 8.08 -6.89
CA ALA A 180 22.80 7.21 -5.77
C ALA A 180 22.01 5.88 -5.79
N LEU A 181 20.71 5.94 -6.07
CA LEU A 181 19.84 4.77 -6.24
C LEU A 181 20.31 3.88 -7.39
N GLY A 182 20.67 4.45 -8.54
CA GLY A 182 21.20 3.72 -9.68
C GLY A 182 22.51 2.99 -9.37
N GLU A 183 23.45 3.68 -8.72
CA GLU A 183 24.72 3.08 -8.27
C GLU A 183 24.48 1.92 -7.28
N ALA A 184 23.62 2.12 -6.28
CA ALA A 184 23.32 1.10 -5.28
C ALA A 184 22.69 -0.16 -5.89
N ARG A 185 21.76 0.01 -6.85
CA ARG A 185 21.14 -1.11 -7.58
C ARG A 185 22.16 -1.90 -8.40
N MET A 186 23.06 -1.20 -9.08
CA MET A 186 24.10 -1.83 -9.90
C MET A 186 25.04 -2.67 -9.03
N VAL A 187 25.49 -2.13 -7.89
CA VAL A 187 26.33 -2.86 -6.92
C VAL A 187 25.60 -4.08 -6.38
N LEU A 188 24.36 -3.92 -5.90
CA LEU A 188 23.52 -5.02 -5.38
C LEU A 188 23.34 -6.14 -6.41
N GLN A 189 23.02 -5.81 -7.65
CA GLN A 189 22.84 -6.80 -8.72
C GLN A 189 24.14 -7.57 -8.97
N GLY A 190 25.29 -6.88 -8.94
CA GLY A 190 26.61 -7.50 -9.00
C GLY A 190 26.85 -8.48 -7.86
N LYS A 191 26.56 -8.08 -6.61
CA LYS A 191 26.73 -8.96 -5.43
C LYS A 191 25.75 -10.12 -5.42
N LEU A 192 24.51 -9.94 -5.88
CA LEU A 192 23.53 -11.04 -6.04
C LEU A 192 24.03 -12.09 -7.04
N ASN A 193 24.58 -11.64 -8.18
CA ASN A 193 25.16 -12.54 -9.17
C ASN A 193 26.39 -13.28 -8.62
N PHE A 194 27.18 -12.62 -7.77
CA PHE A 194 28.30 -13.25 -7.07
C PHE A 194 27.82 -14.31 -6.06
N ALA A 195 26.86 -13.96 -5.19
CA ALA A 195 26.32 -14.86 -4.17
C ALA A 195 25.67 -16.12 -4.76
N ARG A 196 25.04 -16.04 -5.94
CA ARG A 196 24.49 -17.20 -6.66
C ARG A 196 25.53 -18.28 -6.99
N ARG A 197 26.82 -17.94 -7.01
CA ARG A 197 27.92 -18.86 -7.31
C ARG A 197 28.47 -19.57 -6.08
N PHE A 198 28.00 -19.25 -4.87
CA PHE A 198 28.39 -19.96 -3.66
C PHE A 198 28.00 -21.45 -3.74
N GLU A 199 28.96 -22.30 -3.39
CA GLU A 199 28.84 -23.75 -3.36
C GLU A 199 28.02 -24.20 -2.15
N ALA A 200 28.17 -23.52 -1.01
CA ALA A 200 27.42 -23.82 0.19
C ALA A 200 25.98 -23.30 0.11
N PRO A 201 24.96 -24.18 0.07
CA PRO A 201 23.56 -23.75 -0.10
C PRO A 201 23.10 -22.79 0.99
N LYS A 202 23.49 -23.07 2.24
CA LYS A 202 23.12 -22.24 3.40
C LYS A 202 23.65 -20.80 3.28
N VAL A 203 24.90 -20.63 2.83
CA VAL A 203 25.50 -19.30 2.66
C VAL A 203 24.86 -18.58 1.48
N ARG A 204 24.63 -19.28 0.36
CA ARG A 204 23.94 -18.73 -0.81
C ARG A 204 22.54 -18.21 -0.48
N ASP A 205 21.77 -18.98 0.27
CA ASP A 205 20.38 -18.65 0.59
C ASP A 205 20.33 -17.45 1.57
N ASN A 206 21.18 -17.46 2.60
CA ASN A 206 21.33 -16.34 3.53
C ASN A 206 21.75 -15.05 2.79
N ALA A 207 22.75 -15.14 1.92
CA ALA A 207 23.23 -14.00 1.14
C ALA A 207 22.15 -13.45 0.20
N SER A 208 21.41 -14.34 -0.47
CA SER A 208 20.31 -13.96 -1.36
C SER A 208 19.19 -13.26 -0.58
N GLN A 209 18.85 -13.75 0.60
CA GLN A 209 17.81 -13.15 1.44
C GLN A 209 18.17 -11.73 1.88
N GLU A 210 19.36 -11.51 2.43
CA GLU A 210 19.79 -10.18 2.89
C GLU A 210 19.94 -9.19 1.74
N LEU A 211 20.52 -9.59 0.61
CA LEU A 211 20.66 -8.72 -0.55
C LEU A 211 19.28 -8.35 -1.16
N ASN A 212 18.33 -9.29 -1.20
CA ASN A 212 16.96 -8.99 -1.66
C ASN A 212 16.21 -8.05 -0.71
N LYS A 213 16.45 -8.16 0.60
CA LYS A 213 15.91 -7.21 1.59
C LYS A 213 16.43 -5.79 1.34
N MET A 214 17.71 -5.62 1.01
CA MET A 214 18.27 -4.32 0.61
C MET A 214 17.67 -3.82 -0.71
N MET A 215 17.46 -4.71 -1.69
CA MET A 215 16.80 -4.35 -2.94
C MET A 215 15.36 -3.83 -2.73
N ALA A 216 14.61 -4.45 -1.82
CA ALA A 216 13.27 -3.99 -1.44
C ALA A 216 13.30 -2.59 -0.81
N LYS A 217 14.30 -2.28 0.03
CA LYS A 217 14.49 -0.91 0.56
C LYS A 217 14.70 0.12 -0.56
N LEU A 218 15.55 -0.20 -1.54
CA LEU A 218 15.76 0.67 -2.71
C LEU A 218 14.49 0.84 -3.57
N GLN A 219 13.55 -0.11 -3.54
CA GLN A 219 12.25 0.06 -4.19
C GLN A 219 11.36 1.06 -3.44
N THR A 220 11.40 1.06 -2.10
CA THR A 220 10.73 2.07 -1.27
C THR A 220 11.30 3.47 -1.53
N VAL A 221 12.64 3.59 -1.62
CA VAL A 221 13.31 4.85 -1.97
C VAL A 221 12.80 5.38 -3.32
N GLN A 222 12.76 4.52 -4.35
CA GLN A 222 12.23 4.90 -5.67
C GLN A 222 10.78 5.38 -5.60
N SER A 223 9.94 4.69 -4.83
CA SER A 223 8.52 5.01 -4.69
C SER A 223 8.32 6.38 -4.03
N LYS A 224 9.15 6.73 -3.05
CA LYS A 224 9.13 8.05 -2.40
C LYS A 224 9.65 9.18 -3.29
N LEU A 225 10.59 8.90 -4.19
CA LEU A 225 11.11 9.91 -5.13
C LEU A 225 10.12 10.26 -6.26
N MET A 226 9.22 9.35 -6.64
CA MET A 226 8.32 9.54 -7.79
C MET A 226 7.44 10.81 -7.69
N PRO A 227 6.75 11.09 -6.58
CA PRO A 227 5.96 12.31 -6.43
C PRO A 227 6.83 13.58 -6.46
N LEU A 228 8.08 13.53 -5.98
CA LEU A 228 8.92 14.72 -5.91
C LEU A 228 9.32 15.26 -7.28
N LYS A 229 9.28 14.42 -8.31
CA LYS A 229 9.57 14.80 -9.70
C LYS A 229 8.52 15.74 -10.30
N THR A 230 7.30 15.74 -9.77
CA THR A 230 6.21 16.60 -10.27
C THR A 230 6.14 17.95 -9.56
N ALA A 231 7.03 18.22 -8.59
CA ALA A 231 7.02 19.45 -7.79
C ALA A 231 7.00 20.74 -8.63
N ARG A 232 7.76 20.82 -9.73
CA ARG A 232 7.74 21.97 -10.64
C ARG A 232 6.38 22.15 -11.31
N HIS A 233 5.79 21.06 -11.77
CA HIS A 233 4.48 21.09 -12.42
C HIS A 233 3.39 21.51 -11.43
N GLU A 234 3.43 20.97 -10.21
CA GLU A 234 2.50 21.33 -9.13
C GLU A 234 2.62 22.80 -8.74
N LEU A 235 3.84 23.35 -8.59
CA LEU A 235 4.03 24.77 -8.30
C LEU A 235 3.49 25.65 -9.44
N ALA A 236 3.72 25.28 -10.70
CA ALA A 236 3.18 26.01 -11.84
C ALA A 236 1.64 26.01 -11.86
N GLN A 237 1.01 24.86 -11.55
CA GLN A 237 -0.44 24.76 -11.41
C GLN A 237 -0.95 25.63 -10.26
N ARG A 238 -0.27 25.62 -9.11
CA ARG A 238 -0.63 26.44 -7.95
C ARG A 238 -0.50 27.93 -8.23
N ALA A 239 0.57 28.37 -8.89
CA ALA A 239 0.75 29.77 -9.31
C ALA A 239 -0.36 30.22 -10.28
N ALA A 240 -0.74 29.36 -11.23
CA ALA A 240 -1.86 29.63 -12.13
C ALA A 240 -3.22 29.69 -11.39
N ALA A 241 -3.42 28.81 -10.40
CA ALA A 241 -4.59 28.81 -9.53
C ALA A 241 -4.67 30.10 -8.70
N GLN A 242 -3.58 30.52 -8.06
CA GLN A 242 -3.50 31.76 -7.28
C GLN A 242 -3.77 33.00 -8.14
N LYS A 243 -3.23 33.06 -9.36
CA LYS A 243 -3.55 34.14 -10.30
C LYS A 243 -5.04 34.18 -10.63
N THR A 244 -5.63 33.02 -10.91
CA THR A 244 -7.07 32.89 -11.19
C THR A 244 -7.92 33.31 -9.99
N LEU A 245 -7.52 32.91 -8.78
CA LEU A 245 -8.17 33.28 -7.54
C LEU A 245 -8.14 34.80 -7.33
N LYS A 246 -6.98 35.43 -7.54
CA LYS A 246 -6.83 36.89 -7.44
C LYS A 246 -7.74 37.62 -8.45
N GLU A 247 -7.75 37.20 -9.70
CA GLU A 247 -8.65 37.76 -10.74
C GLU A 247 -10.13 37.65 -10.34
N LEU A 248 -10.53 36.53 -9.72
CA LEU A 248 -11.91 36.33 -9.28
C LEU A 248 -12.25 37.14 -8.03
N GLN A 249 -11.32 37.27 -7.07
CA GLN A 249 -11.49 38.12 -5.90
C GLN A 249 -11.63 39.61 -6.28
N GLU A 250 -10.84 40.08 -7.25
CA GLU A 250 -10.94 41.44 -7.80
C GLU A 250 -12.31 41.70 -8.45
N LYS A 251 -12.97 40.68 -9.00
CA LYS A 251 -14.34 40.76 -9.53
C LYS A 251 -15.42 40.60 -8.47
N LEU A 252 -15.16 39.79 -7.44
CA LEU A 252 -16.11 39.53 -6.37
C LEU A 252 -16.28 40.74 -5.44
N THR A 253 -15.20 41.49 -5.20
CA THR A 253 -15.21 42.66 -4.31
C THR A 253 -16.21 43.75 -4.73
N PRO A 254 -16.19 44.28 -5.97
CA PRO A 254 -17.18 45.28 -6.39
C PRO A 254 -18.59 44.69 -6.44
N LEU A 255 -18.72 43.40 -6.73
CA LEU A 255 -20.02 42.73 -6.73
C LEU A 255 -20.63 42.62 -5.32
N ALA A 256 -19.80 42.39 -4.30
CA ALA A 256 -20.23 42.45 -2.91
C ALA A 256 -20.75 43.84 -2.53
N GLN A 257 -20.11 44.90 -3.04
CA GLN A 257 -20.56 46.29 -2.86
C GLN A 257 -21.88 46.55 -3.60
N ASP A 258 -22.03 46.07 -4.83
CA ASP A 258 -23.28 46.18 -5.62
C ASP A 258 -24.45 45.46 -4.90
N VAL A 259 -24.21 44.27 -4.33
CA VAL A 259 -25.22 43.54 -3.52
C VAL A 259 -25.59 44.31 -2.26
N GLN A 260 -24.61 44.90 -1.56
CA GLN A 260 -24.87 45.74 -0.38
C GLN A 260 -25.63 47.03 -0.72
N ALA A 261 -25.33 47.64 -1.87
CA ALA A 261 -26.06 48.80 -2.37
C ALA A 261 -27.51 48.42 -2.74
N ALA A 262 -27.72 47.26 -3.39
CA ALA A 262 -29.06 46.74 -3.66
C ALA A 262 -29.85 46.47 -2.37
N GLU A 263 -29.22 45.88 -1.35
CA GLU A 263 -29.83 45.67 -0.04
C GLU A 263 -30.24 46.98 0.63
N SER A 264 -29.37 47.99 0.55
CA SER A 264 -29.64 49.32 1.13
C SER A 264 -30.74 50.06 0.37
N ALA A 265 -30.76 49.96 -0.97
CA ALA A 265 -31.82 50.51 -1.81
C ALA A 265 -33.17 49.83 -1.54
N GLN A 266 -33.17 48.51 -1.35
CA GLN A 266 -34.37 47.76 -1.00
C GLN A 266 -34.92 48.19 0.36
N HIS A 267 -34.06 48.34 1.37
CA HIS A 267 -34.49 48.86 2.68
C HIS A 267 -35.09 50.27 2.58
N ALA A 268 -34.56 51.14 1.71
CA ALA A 268 -35.14 52.46 1.47
C ALA A 268 -36.50 52.38 0.75
N ALA A 269 -36.66 51.44 -0.17
CA ALA A 269 -37.91 51.20 -0.91
C ALA A 269 -39.03 50.57 -0.05
N GLU A 270 -38.68 49.96 1.09
CA GLU A 270 -39.62 49.39 2.06
C GLU A 270 -40.22 50.43 3.03
N ALA A 271 -39.73 51.68 3.01
CA ALA A 271 -40.32 52.76 3.80
C ALA A 271 -41.74 53.11 3.30
N GLU A 272 -42.65 53.43 4.23
CA GLU A 272 -44.06 53.74 3.89
C GLU A 272 -44.20 54.91 2.90
N GLU A 273 -43.25 55.85 2.92
CA GLU A 273 -43.22 57.03 2.05
C GLU A 273 -42.34 56.84 0.80
N ALA A 274 -41.92 55.61 0.49
CA ALA A 274 -41.05 55.35 -0.64
C ALA A 274 -41.72 55.69 -1.98
N THR A 275 -41.03 56.45 -2.82
CA THR A 275 -41.53 56.81 -4.15
C THR A 275 -41.43 55.63 -5.13
N GLU A 276 -42.26 55.62 -6.17
CA GLU A 276 -42.18 54.62 -7.25
C GLU A 276 -40.79 54.62 -7.92
N GLU A 277 -40.12 55.77 -7.99
CA GLU A 277 -38.74 55.87 -8.47
C GLU A 277 -37.75 55.12 -7.56
N GLN A 278 -37.92 55.19 -6.24
CA GLN A 278 -37.08 54.46 -5.27
C GLN A 278 -37.28 52.95 -5.36
N LYS A 279 -38.53 52.49 -5.51
CA LYS A 279 -38.85 51.07 -5.74
C LYS A 279 -38.25 50.55 -7.04
N ALA A 280 -38.40 51.30 -8.13
CA ALA A 280 -37.81 50.96 -9.44
C ALA A 280 -36.27 50.92 -9.38
N ALA A 281 -35.64 51.86 -8.66
CA ALA A 281 -34.20 51.88 -8.47
C ALA A 281 -33.69 50.67 -7.66
N ALA A 282 -34.41 50.27 -6.60
CA ALA A 282 -34.08 49.09 -5.80
C ALA A 282 -34.19 47.79 -6.62
N GLU A 283 -35.23 47.67 -7.44
CA GLU A 283 -35.39 46.54 -8.36
C GLU A 283 -34.26 46.49 -9.39
N ALA A 284 -33.96 47.62 -10.05
CA ALA A 284 -32.89 47.68 -11.04
C ALA A 284 -31.52 47.33 -10.42
N ALA A 285 -31.24 47.79 -9.21
CA ALA A 285 -30.02 47.44 -8.48
C ALA A 285 -29.96 45.94 -8.15
N THR A 286 -31.05 45.35 -7.68
CA THR A 286 -31.13 43.91 -7.36
C THR A 286 -30.98 43.04 -8.61
N GLN A 287 -31.64 43.39 -9.72
CA GLN A 287 -31.50 42.68 -10.99
C GLN A 287 -30.07 42.75 -11.54
N LYS A 288 -29.46 43.94 -11.51
CA LYS A 288 -28.08 44.15 -11.92
C LYS A 288 -27.11 43.27 -11.12
N ALA A 289 -27.22 43.27 -9.79
CA ALA A 289 -26.40 42.46 -8.91
C ALA A 289 -26.58 40.96 -9.18
N GLY A 290 -27.83 40.51 -9.38
CA GLY A 290 -28.15 39.12 -9.73
C GLY A 290 -27.49 38.67 -11.04
N HIS A 291 -27.58 39.48 -12.11
CA HIS A 291 -26.95 39.16 -13.40
C HIS A 291 -25.42 39.11 -13.33
N GLN A 292 -24.80 40.04 -12.59
CA GLN A 292 -23.34 40.04 -12.40
C GLN A 292 -22.87 38.82 -11.60
N LEU A 293 -23.63 38.38 -10.58
CA LEU A 293 -23.39 37.12 -9.85
C LEU A 293 -23.46 35.92 -10.79
N GLU A 294 -24.54 35.79 -11.56
CA GLU A 294 -24.67 34.67 -12.50
C GLU A 294 -23.51 34.61 -13.50
N ALA A 295 -23.06 35.76 -14.02
CA ALA A 295 -21.90 35.85 -14.90
C ALA A 295 -20.59 35.44 -14.20
N LEU A 296 -20.40 35.84 -12.94
CA LEU A 296 -19.24 35.45 -12.14
C LEU A 296 -19.25 33.94 -11.86
N TRP A 297 -20.40 33.34 -11.56
CA TRP A 297 -20.52 31.90 -11.36
C TRP A 297 -20.14 31.10 -12.60
N LYS A 298 -20.65 31.50 -13.77
CA LYS A 298 -20.25 30.89 -15.05
C LYS A 298 -18.74 30.95 -15.26
N LEU A 299 -18.11 32.06 -14.87
CA LEU A 299 -16.65 32.19 -14.93
C LEU A 299 -15.94 31.26 -13.94
N ILE A 300 -16.40 31.19 -12.68
CA ILE A 300 -15.84 30.29 -11.65
C ILE A 300 -15.95 28.82 -12.12
N ALA A 301 -17.13 28.39 -12.55
CA ALA A 301 -17.36 27.04 -13.07
C ALA A 301 -16.47 26.73 -14.28
N ALA A 302 -16.33 27.66 -15.22
CA ALA A 302 -15.46 27.50 -16.39
C ALA A 302 -13.98 27.40 -16.01
N ARG A 303 -13.51 28.17 -15.02
CA ARG A 303 -12.13 28.11 -14.51
C ARG A 303 -11.86 26.81 -13.78
N ARG A 304 -12.78 26.36 -12.94
CA ARG A 304 -12.72 25.08 -12.23
C ARG A 304 -12.61 23.89 -13.19
N LEU A 305 -13.44 23.86 -14.23
CA LEU A 305 -13.42 22.77 -15.22
C LEU A 305 -12.08 22.70 -15.98
N ARG A 306 -11.49 23.85 -16.34
CA ARG A 306 -10.22 23.90 -17.09
C ARG A 306 -8.98 23.69 -16.21
N GLY A 307 -9.07 24.04 -14.93
CA GLY A 307 -7.93 24.09 -14.02
C GLY A 307 -7.60 22.77 -13.30
N GLY A 308 -8.48 21.77 -13.38
CA GLY A 308 -8.28 20.49 -12.68
C GLY A 308 -8.45 20.59 -11.16
N GLU A 309 -7.99 19.56 -10.45
CA GLU A 309 -8.24 19.41 -9.01
C GLU A 309 -7.57 20.48 -8.14
N VAL A 310 -6.33 20.88 -8.47
CA VAL A 310 -5.58 21.90 -7.71
C VAL A 310 -6.31 23.24 -7.76
N VAL A 311 -6.73 23.67 -8.96
CA VAL A 311 -7.51 24.90 -9.12
C VAL A 311 -8.86 24.78 -8.42
N ALA A 312 -9.54 23.64 -8.51
CA ALA A 312 -10.82 23.43 -7.81
C ALA A 312 -10.69 23.59 -6.28
N LYS A 313 -9.61 23.08 -5.67
CA LYS A 313 -9.35 23.25 -4.23
C LYS A 313 -9.09 24.71 -3.87
N GLU A 314 -8.25 25.40 -4.63
CA GLU A 314 -7.92 26.81 -4.38
C GLU A 314 -9.14 27.73 -4.61
N LEU A 315 -10.07 27.40 -5.52
CA LEU A 315 -11.27 28.20 -5.78
C LEU A 315 -12.39 28.05 -4.73
N ALA A 316 -12.33 27.05 -3.85
CA ALA A 316 -13.39 26.77 -2.88
C ALA A 316 -13.79 27.97 -1.98
N PRO A 317 -12.85 28.81 -1.47
CA PRO A 317 -13.20 29.99 -0.69
C PRO A 317 -13.99 31.03 -1.50
N VAL A 318 -13.64 31.22 -2.77
CA VAL A 318 -14.33 32.16 -3.67
C VAL A 318 -15.74 31.63 -4.01
N GLU A 319 -15.89 30.33 -4.23
CA GLU A 319 -17.19 29.68 -4.41
C GLU A 319 -18.09 29.87 -3.18
N GLN A 320 -17.54 29.78 -1.97
CA GLN A 320 -18.28 30.00 -0.74
C GLN A 320 -18.75 31.46 -0.62
N SER A 321 -17.86 32.44 -0.79
CA SER A 321 -18.23 33.85 -0.76
C SER A 321 -19.24 34.22 -1.84
N TYR A 322 -19.13 33.60 -3.03
CA TYR A 322 -20.14 33.73 -4.07
C TYR A 322 -21.53 33.25 -3.61
N LYS A 323 -21.62 32.05 -3.02
CA LYS A 323 -22.89 31.49 -2.53
C LYS A 323 -23.53 32.34 -1.43
N GLU A 324 -22.71 32.95 -0.57
CA GLU A 324 -23.20 33.89 0.45
C GLU A 324 -23.83 35.13 -0.18
N LEU A 325 -23.20 35.72 -1.20
CA LEU A 325 -23.77 36.87 -1.93
C LEU A 325 -25.03 36.49 -2.71
N GLU A 326 -25.03 35.32 -3.36
CA GLU A 326 -26.21 34.79 -4.05
C GLU A 326 -27.38 34.61 -3.10
N GLY A 327 -27.13 34.06 -1.90
CA GLY A 327 -28.15 33.93 -0.85
C GLY A 327 -28.74 35.27 -0.42
N LYS A 328 -27.89 36.32 -0.30
CA LYS A 328 -28.36 37.68 0.03
C LYS A 328 -29.26 38.26 -1.07
N VAL A 329 -28.89 38.13 -2.34
CA VAL A 329 -29.72 38.62 -3.45
C VAL A 329 -31.07 37.91 -3.49
N LYS A 330 -31.10 36.58 -3.28
CA LYS A 330 -32.36 35.84 -3.18
C LYS A 330 -33.22 36.34 -2.01
N ALA A 331 -32.63 36.56 -0.83
CA ALA A 331 -33.34 37.11 0.31
C ALA A 331 -33.89 38.53 0.07
N ILE A 332 -33.21 39.37 -0.72
CA ILE A 332 -33.71 40.68 -1.14
C ILE A 332 -34.93 40.52 -2.07
N GLN A 333 -34.85 39.60 -3.04
CA GLN A 333 -35.94 39.32 -3.97
C GLN A 333 -37.18 38.75 -3.26
N ASP A 334 -36.99 37.81 -2.33
CA ASP A 334 -38.07 37.25 -1.52
C ASP A 334 -38.74 38.31 -0.64
N ARG A 335 -37.95 39.18 0.00
CA ARG A 335 -38.47 40.33 0.76
C ARG A 335 -39.28 41.27 -0.12
N LYS A 336 -38.79 41.60 -1.31
CA LYS A 336 -39.53 42.42 -2.28
C LYS A 336 -40.88 41.79 -2.61
N ARG A 337 -40.91 40.50 -2.98
CA ARG A 337 -42.14 39.78 -3.32
C ARG A 337 -43.14 39.79 -2.16
N LEU A 338 -42.69 39.48 -0.94
CA LEU A 338 -43.53 39.53 0.26
C LEU A 338 -44.05 40.95 0.54
N GLY A 339 -43.25 41.98 0.26
CA GLY A 339 -43.66 43.38 0.35
C GLY A 339 -44.77 43.73 -0.65
N GLU A 340 -44.64 43.28 -1.90
CA GLU A 340 -45.68 43.46 -2.93
C GLU A 340 -46.98 42.75 -2.55
N GLU A 341 -46.89 41.51 -2.04
CA GLU A 341 -48.03 40.76 -1.52
C GLU A 341 -48.69 41.48 -0.34
N ARG A 342 -47.91 42.05 0.59
CA ARG A 342 -48.44 42.82 1.72
C ARG A 342 -49.17 44.08 1.25
N VAL A 343 -48.61 44.84 0.32
CA VAL A 343 -49.27 46.03 -0.24
C VAL A 343 -50.57 45.64 -0.95
N ALA A 344 -50.57 44.54 -1.72
CA ALA A 344 -51.79 44.06 -2.37
C ALA A 344 -52.87 43.67 -1.35
N LEU A 345 -52.49 43.04 -0.24
CA LEU A 345 -53.41 42.72 0.86
C LEU A 345 -53.91 43.99 1.57
N GLU A 346 -53.06 44.97 1.84
CA GLU A 346 -53.47 46.26 2.43
C GLU A 346 -54.45 47.03 1.55
N VAL A 347 -54.24 47.01 0.21
CA VAL A 347 -55.19 47.60 -0.75
C VAL A 347 -56.52 46.86 -0.71
N ALA A 348 -56.49 45.52 -0.74
CA ALA A 348 -57.71 44.71 -0.66
C ALA A 348 -58.44 44.91 0.69
N GLU A 349 -57.71 45.07 1.79
CA GLU A 349 -58.28 45.38 3.10
C GLU A 349 -58.93 46.75 3.13
N LYS A 350 -58.28 47.79 2.59
CA LYS A 350 -58.87 49.14 2.48
C LYS A 350 -60.13 49.13 1.62
N GLU A 351 -60.09 48.48 0.45
CA GLU A 351 -61.29 48.33 -0.40
C GLU A 351 -62.42 47.58 0.33
N ALA A 352 -62.09 46.54 1.09
CA ALA A 352 -63.06 45.81 1.91
C ALA A 352 -63.64 46.70 3.03
N GLN A 353 -62.81 47.48 3.71
CA GLN A 353 -63.23 48.44 4.74
C GLN A 353 -64.13 49.53 4.16
N GLU A 354 -63.79 50.10 3.00
CA GLU A 354 -64.63 51.08 2.29
C GLU A 354 -65.98 50.48 1.90
N ARG A 355 -66.01 49.23 1.42
CA ARG A 355 -67.27 48.51 1.11
C ARG A 355 -68.10 48.26 2.37
N ILE A 356 -67.48 47.83 3.47
CA ILE A 356 -68.16 47.64 4.76
C ILE A 356 -68.75 48.97 5.25
N GLN A 357 -67.99 50.05 5.18
CA GLN A 357 -68.44 51.38 5.57
C GLN A 357 -69.63 51.84 4.71
N ALA A 358 -69.56 51.65 3.39
CA ALA A 358 -70.66 51.97 2.47
C ALA A 358 -71.93 51.15 2.79
N LEU A 359 -71.79 49.86 3.12
CA LEU A 359 -72.90 49.01 3.55
C LEU A 359 -73.48 49.46 4.90
N GLN A 360 -72.64 49.86 5.86
CA GLN A 360 -73.09 50.40 7.15
C GLN A 360 -73.88 51.71 6.97
N GLU A 361 -73.40 52.62 6.13
CA GLU A 361 -74.11 53.86 5.80
C GLU A 361 -75.45 53.59 5.09
N ALA A 362 -75.49 52.61 4.18
CA ALA A 362 -76.73 52.19 3.52
C ALA A 362 -77.72 51.57 4.52
N ALA A 363 -77.26 50.71 5.44
CA ALA A 363 -78.08 50.10 6.48
C ALA A 363 -78.63 51.15 7.47
N ALA A 364 -77.82 52.12 7.88
CA ALA A 364 -78.26 53.23 8.74
C ALA A 364 -79.35 54.09 8.08
N LYS A 365 -79.26 54.31 6.76
CA LYS A 365 -80.32 54.99 5.98
C LYS A 365 -81.60 54.15 5.91
N ALA A 366 -81.51 52.83 5.92
CA ALA A 366 -82.67 51.92 5.90
C ALA A 366 -83.40 51.83 7.26
N GLN A 367 -82.69 51.97 8.38
CA GLN A 367 -83.26 51.99 9.75
C GLN A 367 -83.86 53.36 10.13
N GLY A 368 -84.73 53.92 9.28
CA GLY A 368 -85.38 55.23 9.50
C GLY A 368 -85.89 55.48 10.92
N PRO A 369 -86.08 56.76 11.32
CA PRO A 369 -86.25 57.17 12.72
C PRO A 369 -87.35 56.36 13.43
N PRO A 370 -87.17 56.01 14.72
CA PRO A 370 -88.13 55.21 15.47
C PRO A 370 -89.42 56.02 15.69
N GLY A 371 -90.27 56.00 14.67
CA GLY A 371 -91.59 56.61 14.63
C GLY A 371 -92.64 55.51 14.74
N PHE A 372 -93.32 55.49 15.90
CA PHE A 372 -94.56 54.80 16.19
C PHE A 372 -95.43 54.45 14.97
N GLY A 373 -95.76 53.17 14.82
CA GLY A 373 -96.72 52.73 13.81
C GLY A 373 -96.97 51.23 13.80
N THR A 374 -97.79 50.76 14.74
CA THR A 374 -98.39 49.42 14.74
C THR A 374 -99.09 49.09 13.42
N ARG A 375 -98.68 48.02 12.73
CA ARG A 375 -99.59 47.02 12.11
C ARG A 375 -98.81 45.84 11.49
N ASN A 376 -99.06 44.66 12.05
CA ASN A 376 -99.00 43.35 11.38
C ASN A 376 -100.28 43.20 10.51
N PRO A 377 -100.42 42.23 9.56
CA PRO A 377 -99.56 41.07 9.27
C PRO A 377 -99.37 40.73 7.75
N PHE A 378 -98.57 39.70 7.49
CA PHE A 378 -98.67 38.74 6.37
C PHE A 378 -99.03 39.27 4.95
N GLN A 379 -98.04 39.28 4.06
CA GLN A 379 -98.18 38.68 2.73
C GLN A 379 -96.81 38.29 2.18
N ALA A 380 -96.69 36.99 1.87
CA ALA A 380 -95.58 36.40 1.17
C ALA A 380 -95.56 36.90 -0.28
N GLU A 381 -94.43 37.43 -0.72
CA GLU A 381 -94.11 37.55 -2.13
C GLU A 381 -92.68 37.08 -2.30
N GLU A 382 -92.54 35.99 -3.06
CA GLU A 382 -91.30 35.38 -3.50
C GLU A 382 -90.48 36.41 -4.28
N ALA A 383 -89.58 37.11 -3.60
CA ALA A 383 -88.54 37.91 -4.21
C ALA A 383 -87.22 37.13 -4.12
N ASP A 384 -87.00 36.38 -5.19
CA ASP A 384 -85.73 35.87 -5.72
C ASP A 384 -84.51 36.07 -4.81
N ALA A 385 -84.17 35.01 -4.08
CA ALA A 385 -82.91 34.86 -3.40
C ALA A 385 -81.79 34.66 -4.45
N SER A 386 -81.46 35.71 -5.20
CA SER A 386 -80.14 35.81 -5.81
C SER A 386 -79.15 36.19 -4.72
N VAL A 387 -78.88 35.20 -3.86
CA VAL A 387 -77.62 35.09 -3.13
C VAL A 387 -76.54 35.21 -4.21
N VAL A 388 -76.00 36.41 -4.38
CA VAL A 388 -74.74 36.57 -5.09
C VAL A 388 -73.75 35.81 -4.24
N ALA A 389 -73.50 34.57 -4.64
CA ALA A 389 -72.44 33.74 -4.14
C ALA A 389 -71.18 34.61 -4.18
N VAL A 390 -70.71 34.99 -3.00
CA VAL A 390 -69.31 35.35 -2.83
C VAL A 390 -68.58 34.06 -3.16
N GLU A 391 -68.17 33.91 -4.42
CA GLU A 391 -67.26 32.87 -4.86
C GLU A 391 -66.03 32.96 -3.94
N GLU A 392 -65.92 31.99 -3.04
CA GLU A 392 -64.66 31.68 -2.38
C GLU A 392 -63.61 31.49 -3.48
N PRO A 393 -62.50 32.25 -3.46
CA PRO A 393 -61.37 31.88 -4.28
C PRO A 393 -60.86 30.54 -3.77
N LEU A 394 -60.95 29.50 -4.61
CA LEU A 394 -60.32 28.20 -4.40
C LEU A 394 -58.88 28.40 -3.91
N VAL A 395 -58.64 28.05 -2.64
CA VAL A 395 -57.29 27.84 -2.12
C VAL A 395 -56.77 26.57 -2.79
N ALA A 396 -55.96 26.72 -3.83
CA ALA A 396 -55.23 25.62 -4.42
C ALA A 396 -54.22 25.09 -3.39
N GLU A 397 -54.35 23.81 -3.06
CA GLU A 397 -53.37 23.08 -2.26
C GLU A 397 -51.98 23.19 -2.89
N PRO A 398 -50.91 23.44 -2.11
CA PRO A 398 -49.56 23.30 -2.61
C PRO A 398 -49.28 21.81 -2.89
N SER A 399 -49.11 21.48 -4.17
CA SER A 399 -48.61 20.16 -4.58
C SER A 399 -47.20 19.95 -4.05
N GLU A 400 -47.04 18.97 -3.17
CA GLU A 400 -45.74 18.48 -2.72
C GLU A 400 -44.93 17.94 -3.92
N PHE A 401 -43.74 18.49 -4.14
CA PHE A 401 -42.63 17.87 -4.87
C PHE A 401 -41.30 18.25 -4.25
#